data_AF-A0A537CBN9-F1
#
_entry.id   AF-A0A537CBN9-F1
#
_cell.length_a   1.000
_cell.length_b   1.000
_cell.length_c   1.000
_cell.angle_alpha   90.00
_cell.angle_beta   90.00
_cell.angle_gamma   90.00
#
_symmetry.space_group_name_H-M   'P 1'
#
loop_
_entity.id
_entity.type
_entity.pdbx_description
1 polymer ?
#
loop_
_entity_poly.entity_id
_entity_poly.type
_entity_poly.pdbx_seq_one_letter_code
_entity_poly.pdbx_strand_id
1 'polypeptide(L)'
;MLEKTMSNVMQERRLALIHRVIVPDEEYPKEYAILVTDRRSIFIRQKKTRGNFWLRREMSYGTALITDVVPKTLEDYEQTSMESLTADSANLTVPHDALISLAMKKEEQKPRAYDFFVRLTMRMQREEFQVYDFEMNYWQTPNAQVAIRFYMVPLGAYFKPRRQTQTRERILREYATDAFEIFQKVLPAKIISS
;
A
#
# COMPACT_ATOMS: atom_id res chain seq x y z
N MET A 1 18.90 -19.13 -43.33
CA MET A 1 17.83 -18.21 -42.90
C MET A 1 17.54 -18.55 -41.45
N LEU A 2 17.97 -17.70 -40.52
CA LEU A 2 17.81 -17.92 -39.09
C LEU A 2 16.36 -17.63 -38.69
N GLU A 3 15.72 -18.62 -38.10
CA GLU A 3 14.43 -18.52 -37.45
C GLU A 3 14.47 -17.40 -36.42
N LYS A 4 13.73 -16.34 -36.74
CA LYS A 4 13.45 -15.23 -35.83
C LYS A 4 12.47 -15.79 -34.80
N THR A 5 13.00 -16.36 -33.72
CA THR A 5 12.23 -16.67 -32.51
C THR A 5 11.70 -15.32 -32.01
N MET A 6 10.50 -14.94 -32.45
CA MET A 6 9.76 -13.85 -31.85
C MET A 6 9.45 -14.31 -30.44
N SER A 7 10.31 -13.93 -29.50
CA SER A 7 9.96 -13.90 -28.09
C SER A 7 8.73 -12.99 -28.01
N ASN A 8 7.55 -13.60 -28.00
CA ASN A 8 6.33 -12.97 -27.59
C ASN A 8 6.52 -12.65 -26.11
N VAL A 9 7.26 -11.57 -25.81
CA VAL A 9 7.33 -11.00 -24.48
C VAL A 9 5.92 -10.50 -24.25
N MET A 10 5.04 -11.36 -23.71
CA MET A 10 3.70 -10.96 -23.32
C MET A 10 3.85 -9.70 -22.49
N GLN A 11 3.28 -8.62 -23.01
CA GLN A 11 3.31 -7.32 -22.38
C GLN A 11 2.70 -7.48 -20.99
N GLU A 12 3.42 -7.02 -19.96
CA GLU A 12 3.00 -7.15 -18.58
C GLU A 12 1.64 -6.47 -18.37
N ARG A 13 0.71 -7.20 -17.76
CA ARG A 13 -0.68 -6.76 -17.63
C ARG A 13 -0.87 -6.04 -16.29
N ARG A 14 -1.28 -4.78 -16.35
CA ARG A 14 -1.75 -4.02 -15.17
C ARG A 14 -3.09 -4.59 -14.70
N LEU A 15 -3.22 -4.90 -13.42
CA LEU A 15 -4.41 -5.56 -12.87
C LEU A 15 -5.20 -4.68 -11.92
N ALA A 16 -4.51 -3.97 -11.03
CA ALA A 16 -5.16 -3.18 -10.00
C ALA A 16 -4.26 -2.04 -9.51
N LEU A 17 -4.90 -1.03 -8.92
CA LEU A 17 -4.22 0.08 -8.28
C LEU A 17 -4.72 0.24 -6.84
N ILE A 18 -3.80 0.08 -5.88
CA ILE A 18 -4.06 0.44 -4.48
C ILE A 18 -3.63 1.89 -4.33
N HIS A 19 -4.62 2.76 -4.17
CA HIS A 19 -4.44 4.20 -4.31
C HIS A 19 -3.50 4.83 -3.27
N ARG A 20 -3.38 4.25 -2.08
CA ARG A 20 -2.56 4.82 -1.03
C ARG A 20 -2.17 3.80 0.04
N VAL A 21 -0.87 3.72 0.28
CA VAL A 21 -0.25 3.01 1.41
C VAL A 21 0.85 3.87 2.03
N ILE A 22 1.10 3.66 3.32
CA ILE A 22 2.17 4.33 4.05
C ILE A 22 3.22 3.31 4.46
N VAL A 23 4.46 3.51 4.03
CA VAL A 23 5.63 2.72 4.45
C VAL A 23 6.36 3.51 5.56
N PRO A 24 6.55 2.95 6.76
CA PRO A 24 7.33 3.59 7.81
C PRO A 24 8.79 3.82 7.40
N ASP A 25 9.38 4.90 7.89
CA ASP A 25 10.77 5.26 7.61
C ASP A 25 11.32 6.08 8.79
N GLU A 26 12.62 5.99 9.04
CA GLU A 26 13.28 6.62 10.20
C GLU A 26 13.21 8.15 10.16
N GLU A 27 13.34 8.72 8.97
CA GLU A 27 13.29 10.17 8.80
C GLU A 27 11.84 10.64 8.67
N TYR A 28 11.11 10.06 7.71
CA TYR A 28 9.77 10.50 7.37
C TYR A 28 8.92 9.43 6.65
N PRO A 29 7.71 9.08 7.14
CA PRO A 29 6.85 8.08 6.52
C PRO A 29 6.64 8.31 5.02
N LYS A 30 6.77 7.25 4.25
CA LYS A 30 6.76 7.28 2.80
C LYS A 30 5.39 6.88 2.26
N GLU A 31 4.73 7.78 1.54
CA GLU A 31 3.49 7.52 0.81
C GLU A 31 3.73 6.93 -0.58
N TYR A 32 2.96 5.90 -0.91
CA TYR A 32 2.98 5.20 -2.20
C TYR A 32 1.57 4.89 -2.68
N ALA A 33 1.40 4.78 -3.99
CA ALA A 33 0.34 3.97 -4.59
C ALA A 33 0.97 2.63 -5.01
N ILE A 34 0.22 1.53 -5.00
CA ILE A 34 0.73 0.24 -5.46
C ILE A 34 0.05 -0.14 -6.76
N LEU A 35 0.81 -0.15 -7.86
CA LEU A 35 0.38 -0.77 -9.11
C LEU A 35 0.68 -2.26 -9.03
N VAL A 36 -0.37 -3.07 -9.09
CA VAL A 36 -0.26 -4.53 -9.08
C VAL A 36 -0.44 -5.03 -10.51
N THR A 37 0.54 -5.80 -10.99
CA THR A 37 0.52 -6.44 -12.31
C THR A 37 0.41 -7.95 -12.18
N ASP A 38 0.45 -8.68 -13.28
CA ASP A 38 0.54 -10.13 -13.28
C ASP A 38 1.94 -10.67 -12.91
N ARG A 39 2.96 -9.79 -12.75
CA ARG A 39 4.35 -10.19 -12.48
C ARG A 39 4.99 -9.52 -11.27
N ARG A 40 4.54 -8.34 -10.88
CA ARG A 40 5.16 -7.53 -9.82
C ARG A 40 4.18 -6.55 -9.19
N SER A 41 4.56 -6.12 -8.00
CA SER A 41 3.93 -5.02 -7.29
C SER A 41 4.89 -3.84 -7.29
N ILE A 42 4.47 -2.71 -7.86
CA ILE A 42 5.28 -1.49 -7.95
C ILE A 42 4.69 -0.45 -7.01
N PHE A 43 5.42 -0.13 -5.95
CA PHE A 43 5.13 0.96 -5.04
C PHE A 43 5.62 2.26 -5.67
N ILE A 44 4.70 3.02 -6.24
CA ILE A 44 4.94 4.28 -6.94
C ILE A 44 4.93 5.42 -5.92
N ARG A 45 6.08 6.06 -5.75
CA ARG A 45 6.30 7.14 -4.78
C ARG A 45 5.35 8.30 -5.08
N GLN A 46 4.53 8.66 -4.10
CA GLN A 46 3.71 9.85 -4.21
C GLN A 46 4.50 11.06 -3.70
N LYS A 47 4.46 12.17 -4.44
CA LYS A 47 4.93 13.47 -3.92
C LYS A 47 4.12 13.78 -2.67
N LYS A 48 4.78 14.33 -1.65
CA LYS A 48 4.18 14.69 -0.36
C LYS A 48 2.80 15.31 -0.58
N THR A 49 1.75 14.61 -0.17
CA THR A 49 0.38 15.10 -0.32
C THR A 49 0.05 16.20 0.68
N ARG A 50 0.96 16.52 1.63
CA ARG A 50 0.89 17.68 2.55
C ARG A 50 2.28 18.24 2.92
N GLY A 51 2.35 19.51 3.35
CA GLY A 51 3.58 20.18 3.81
C GLY A 51 3.81 20.12 5.32
N ASN A 52 2.75 20.10 6.13
CA ASN A 52 2.83 20.06 7.60
C ASN A 52 2.58 18.65 8.12
N PHE A 53 3.60 17.81 7.99
CA PHE A 53 3.61 16.46 8.55
C PHE A 53 4.38 16.44 9.87
N TRP A 54 3.95 17.27 10.82
CA TRP A 54 4.64 17.44 12.11
C TRP A 54 4.54 16.22 13.03
N LEU A 55 3.77 15.21 12.64
CA LEU A 55 3.42 14.09 13.49
C LEU A 55 3.91 12.79 12.84
N ARG A 56 5.22 12.55 12.99
CA ARG A 56 5.94 11.34 12.54
C ARG A 56 5.26 10.02 12.96
N ARG A 57 4.41 10.07 14.00
CA ARG A 57 3.70 8.93 14.57
C ARG A 57 2.18 8.93 14.35
N GLU A 58 1.58 10.01 13.87
CA GLU A 58 0.16 9.98 13.50
C GLU A 58 -0.08 9.15 12.24
N MET A 59 0.92 9.00 11.37
CA MET A 59 0.85 8.19 10.16
C MET A 59 1.19 6.71 10.37
N SER A 60 1.86 6.34 11.48
CA SER A 60 2.01 4.93 11.88
C SER A 60 0.68 4.31 12.33
N TYR A 61 -0.31 5.16 12.60
CA TYR A 61 -1.68 4.72 12.81
C TYR A 61 -2.47 5.19 11.60
N GLY A 62 -3.30 4.36 10.97
CA GLY A 62 -4.17 4.70 9.82
C GLY A 62 -5.19 5.83 10.09
N THR A 63 -4.98 6.63 11.14
CA THR A 63 -5.51 7.96 11.37
C THR A 63 -5.05 8.96 10.31
N ALA A 64 -5.89 9.11 9.30
CA ALA A 64 -6.53 10.39 9.02
C ALA A 64 -5.60 11.63 9.02
N LEU A 65 -4.88 11.80 7.92
CA LEU A 65 -5.08 13.04 7.17
C LEU A 65 -5.81 12.62 5.90
N ILE A 66 -7.13 12.76 5.95
CA ILE A 66 -8.02 12.63 4.80
C ILE A 66 -7.53 13.69 3.81
N THR A 67 -6.81 13.26 2.79
CA THR A 67 -6.35 14.15 1.72
C THR A 67 -7.46 14.23 0.68
N ASP A 68 -7.72 15.44 0.20
CA ASP A 68 -8.61 15.69 -0.95
C ASP A 68 -7.87 15.53 -2.27
N VAL A 69 -6.77 14.77 -2.25
CA VAL A 69 -6.05 14.41 -3.47
C VAL A 69 -6.94 13.49 -4.28
N VAL A 70 -7.12 13.85 -5.55
CA VAL A 70 -7.84 13.02 -6.51
C VAL A 70 -7.03 11.74 -6.70
N PRO A 71 -7.60 10.55 -6.43
CA PRO A 71 -6.93 9.28 -6.68
C PRO A 71 -6.60 9.18 -8.17
N LYS A 72 -5.36 8.80 -8.48
CA LYS A 72 -5.04 8.37 -9.84
C LYS A 72 -5.76 7.07 -10.16
N THR A 73 -6.09 6.85 -11.41
CA THR A 73 -6.70 5.61 -11.91
C THR A 73 -5.67 4.72 -12.60
N LEU A 74 -6.07 3.53 -13.07
CA LEU A 74 -5.19 2.68 -13.87
C LEU A 74 -4.86 3.35 -15.22
N GLU A 75 -5.84 4.05 -15.81
CA GLU A 75 -5.73 4.78 -17.06
C GLU A 75 -4.65 5.88 -16.97
N ASP A 76 -4.54 6.56 -15.83
CA ASP A 76 -3.46 7.53 -15.58
C ASP A 76 -2.05 6.91 -15.69
N TYR A 77 -1.94 5.61 -15.44
CA TYR A 77 -0.68 4.87 -15.57
C TYR A 77 -0.55 4.14 -16.91
N GLU A 78 -1.55 4.17 -17.78
CA GLU A 78 -1.51 3.43 -19.05
C GLU A 78 -0.37 3.88 -19.94
N GLN A 79 -0.19 5.19 -20.03
CA GLN A 79 0.84 5.86 -20.83
C GLN A 79 2.23 5.81 -20.18
N THR A 80 2.33 5.39 -18.91
CA THR A 80 3.63 5.30 -18.21
C THR A 80 4.23 3.91 -18.43
N SER A 81 5.36 3.84 -19.14
CA SER A 81 6.07 2.57 -19.38
C SER A 81 6.46 1.85 -18.07
N MET A 82 6.40 0.52 -18.04
CA MET A 82 6.82 -0.27 -16.87
C MET A 82 8.31 -0.07 -16.59
N GLU A 83 9.11 0.03 -17.64
CA GLU A 83 10.55 0.26 -17.56
C GLU A 83 10.84 1.55 -16.79
N SER A 84 10.16 2.65 -17.12
CA SER A 84 10.31 3.92 -16.40
C SER A 84 9.89 3.83 -14.94
N LEU A 85 8.80 3.11 -14.62
CA LEU A 85 8.37 2.96 -13.23
C LEU A 85 9.39 2.16 -12.40
N THR A 86 9.99 1.15 -13.01
CA THR A 86 10.95 0.26 -12.33
C THR A 86 12.37 0.83 -12.26
N ALA A 87 12.74 1.71 -13.20
CA ALA A 87 14.02 2.40 -13.20
C ALA A 87 14.08 3.58 -12.22
N ASP A 88 12.92 4.11 -11.80
CA ASP A 88 12.85 5.16 -10.80
C ASP A 88 13.24 4.63 -9.41
N SER A 89 14.41 5.06 -8.94
CA SER A 89 14.95 4.70 -7.62
C SER A 89 14.08 5.10 -6.42
N ALA A 90 13.11 6.00 -6.60
CA ALA A 90 12.18 6.37 -5.53
C ALA A 90 11.06 5.32 -5.35
N ASN A 91 10.82 4.50 -6.38
CA ASN A 91 9.81 3.44 -6.37
C ASN A 91 10.40 2.15 -5.79
N LEU A 92 9.54 1.35 -5.17
CA LEU A 92 9.91 0.00 -4.75
C LEU A 92 9.25 -0.99 -5.71
N THR A 93 10.03 -1.92 -6.25
CA THR A 93 9.49 -2.97 -7.12
C THR A 93 9.71 -4.32 -6.45
N VAL A 94 8.62 -5.08 -6.29
CA VAL A 94 8.65 -6.43 -5.73
C VAL A 94 8.17 -7.40 -6.79
N PRO A 95 9.08 -8.20 -7.39
CA PRO A 95 8.72 -9.31 -8.25
C PRO A 95 7.89 -10.36 -7.49
N HIS A 96 6.82 -10.87 -8.11
CA HIS A 96 5.93 -11.84 -7.46
C HIS A 96 6.58 -13.21 -7.27
N ASP A 97 7.50 -13.58 -8.16
CA ASP A 97 8.31 -14.79 -8.06
C ASP A 97 9.37 -14.73 -6.94
N ALA A 98 9.81 -13.53 -6.58
CA ALA A 98 10.73 -13.29 -5.46
C ALA A 98 10.01 -13.20 -4.09
N LEU A 99 8.68 -13.17 -4.07
CA LEU A 99 7.90 -12.95 -2.86
C LEU A 99 7.87 -14.22 -2.00
N ILE A 100 8.17 -14.08 -0.72
CA ILE A 100 8.29 -15.17 0.26
C ILE A 100 7.02 -15.28 1.08
N SER A 101 6.52 -14.14 1.58
CA SER A 101 5.26 -14.09 2.32
C SER A 101 4.59 -12.72 2.20
N LEU A 102 3.26 -12.71 2.21
CA LEU A 102 2.46 -11.52 2.45
C LEU A 102 1.52 -11.81 3.63
N ALA A 103 1.68 -11.05 4.70
CA ALA A 103 0.81 -11.13 5.88
C ALA A 103 0.03 -9.83 6.05
N MET A 104 -1.30 -9.92 6.11
CA MET A 104 -2.13 -8.84 6.67
C MET A 104 -2.22 -9.06 8.17
N LYS A 105 -1.78 -8.09 8.96
CA LYS A 105 -1.85 -8.15 10.42
C LYS A 105 -2.77 -7.06 10.93
N LYS A 106 -3.42 -7.36 12.05
CA LYS A 106 -4.09 -6.37 12.88
C LYS A 106 -3.06 -5.93 13.89
N GLU A 107 -2.63 -4.68 13.83
CA GLU A 107 -1.71 -4.20 14.85
C GLU A 107 -2.49 -4.08 16.18
N GLU A 108 -2.21 -4.99 17.13
CA GLU A 108 -2.73 -4.90 18.49
C GLU A 108 -2.21 -3.61 19.12
N GLN A 109 -3.11 -2.65 19.26
CA GLN A 109 -2.76 -1.30 19.65
C GLN A 109 -2.36 -1.29 21.12
N LYS A 110 -1.05 -1.26 21.40
CA LYS A 110 -0.55 -1.16 22.78
C LYS A 110 -0.88 0.22 23.35
N PRO A 111 -1.74 0.32 24.39
CA PRO A 111 -2.25 1.59 24.86
C PRO A 111 -1.19 2.57 25.33
N ARG A 112 0.01 2.12 25.74
CA ARG A 112 1.08 3.00 26.25
C ARG A 112 1.95 3.63 25.16
N ALA A 113 1.75 3.28 23.89
CA ALA A 113 2.56 3.77 22.76
C ALA A 113 1.86 4.80 21.85
N TYR A 114 0.57 5.10 22.07
CA TYR A 114 -0.14 6.05 21.22
C TYR A 114 0.43 7.47 21.32
N ASP A 115 0.50 8.11 20.15
CA ASP A 115 0.65 9.54 20.04
C ASP A 115 -0.61 10.25 20.61
N PHE A 116 -0.40 11.38 21.29
CA PHE A 116 -1.46 12.12 22.00
C PHE A 116 -2.67 12.42 21.10
N PHE A 117 -2.41 12.71 19.82
CA PHE A 117 -3.41 13.13 18.87
C PHE A 117 -4.28 12.01 18.30
N VAL A 118 -3.77 10.77 18.21
CA VAL A 118 -4.58 9.60 17.80
C VAL A 118 -5.63 9.34 18.86
N ARG A 119 -5.22 9.34 20.14
CA ARG A 119 -6.16 9.24 21.27
C ARG A 119 -7.12 10.42 21.31
N LEU A 120 -6.64 11.64 21.06
CA LEU A 120 -7.50 12.81 21.00
C LEU A 120 -8.55 12.66 19.88
N THR A 121 -8.15 12.20 18.71
CA THR A 121 -9.06 11.97 17.57
C THR A 121 -10.09 10.88 17.89
N MET A 122 -9.65 9.73 18.41
CA MET A 122 -10.55 8.65 18.85
C MET A 122 -11.54 9.15 19.91
N ARG A 123 -11.06 9.94 20.87
CA ARG A 123 -11.88 10.54 21.93
C ARG A 123 -12.88 11.56 21.40
N MET A 124 -12.44 12.47 20.53
CA MET A 124 -13.30 13.49 19.91
C MET A 124 -14.40 12.85 19.05
N GLN A 125 -14.07 11.72 18.40
CA GLN A 125 -14.98 11.01 17.50
C GLN A 125 -15.76 9.89 18.21
N ARG A 126 -15.48 9.66 19.50
CA ARG A 126 -16.07 8.59 20.33
C ARG A 126 -16.02 7.22 19.64
N GLU A 127 -14.92 6.95 18.94
CA GLU A 127 -14.76 5.74 18.14
C GLU A 127 -13.32 5.24 18.23
N GLU A 128 -13.17 4.00 18.70
CA GLU A 128 -11.93 3.24 18.64
C GLU A 128 -11.88 2.42 17.35
N PHE A 129 -10.72 2.38 16.70
CA PHE A 129 -10.53 1.66 15.45
C PHE A 129 -9.09 1.15 15.38
N GLN A 130 -8.92 0.03 14.70
CA GLN A 130 -7.69 -0.67 14.39
C GLN A 130 -7.06 -0.12 13.11
N VAL A 131 -5.79 -0.47 12.94
CA VAL A 131 -5.01 -0.17 11.75
C VAL A 131 -4.51 -1.50 11.22
N TYR A 132 -4.60 -1.67 9.90
CA TYR A 132 -4.23 -2.89 9.22
C TYR A 132 -2.86 -2.67 8.59
N ASP A 133 -1.88 -3.42 9.08
CA ASP A 133 -0.52 -3.43 8.55
C ASP A 133 -0.30 -4.65 7.67
N PHE A 134 0.55 -4.48 6.67
CA PHE A 134 0.94 -5.52 5.74
C PHE A 134 2.45 -5.70 5.86
N GLU A 135 2.87 -6.95 6.00
CA GLU A 135 4.27 -7.34 6.00
C GLU A 135 4.54 -8.19 4.75
N MET A 136 5.29 -7.63 3.82
CA MET A 136 5.67 -8.29 2.57
C MET A 136 7.16 -8.62 2.62
N ASN A 137 7.47 -9.92 2.70
CA ASN A 137 8.84 -10.43 2.69
C ASN A 137 9.19 -10.95 1.30
N TYR A 138 10.36 -10.58 0.77
CA TYR A 138 10.81 -10.99 -0.54
C TYR A 138 12.34 -11.08 -0.62
N TRP A 139 12.82 -11.81 -1.62
CA TRP A 139 14.24 -11.85 -1.95
C TRP A 139 14.62 -10.62 -2.78
N GLN A 140 15.45 -9.73 -2.22
CA GLN A 140 16.03 -8.63 -2.98
C GLN A 140 17.22 -9.12 -3.82
N THR A 141 18.00 -10.04 -3.26
CA THR A 141 19.05 -10.79 -3.96
C THR A 141 18.98 -12.25 -3.49
N PRO A 142 19.64 -13.21 -4.17
CA PRO A 142 19.63 -14.61 -3.76
C PRO A 142 20.03 -14.86 -2.29
N ASN A 143 20.78 -13.92 -1.69
CA ASN A 143 21.28 -14.03 -0.32
C ASN A 143 20.72 -12.94 0.62
N ALA A 144 19.82 -12.07 0.16
CA ALA A 144 19.28 -10.98 0.96
C ALA A 144 17.75 -10.96 0.93
N GLN A 145 17.14 -11.24 2.07
CA GLN A 145 15.72 -11.05 2.30
C GLN A 145 15.46 -9.64 2.83
N VAL A 146 14.37 -9.04 2.35
CA VAL A 146 13.91 -7.73 2.82
C VAL A 146 12.43 -7.83 3.15
N ALA A 147 12.03 -7.09 4.20
CA ALA A 147 10.64 -6.93 4.60
C ALA A 147 10.19 -5.49 4.31
N ILE A 148 9.07 -5.33 3.62
CA ILE A 148 8.37 -4.05 3.51
C ILE A 148 7.15 -4.12 4.42
N ARG A 149 7.15 -3.25 5.43
CA ARG A 149 5.96 -2.99 6.26
C ARG A 149 5.22 -1.79 5.70
N PHE A 150 3.91 -1.91 5.54
CA PHE A 150 3.10 -0.79 5.06
C PHE A 150 1.67 -0.84 5.60
N TYR A 151 1.07 0.34 5.75
CA TYR A 151 -0.25 0.53 6.30
C TYR A 151 -1.26 0.90 5.22
N MET A 152 -2.43 0.26 5.26
CA MET A 152 -3.55 0.57 4.36
C MET A 152 -4.29 1.81 4.84
N VAL A 153 -4.12 2.92 4.11
CA VAL A 153 -4.73 4.20 4.47
C VAL A 153 -5.46 4.76 3.26
N PRO A 154 -6.80 4.75 3.24
CA PRO A 154 -7.54 5.24 2.09
C PRO A 154 -7.37 6.75 1.88
N LEU A 155 -7.51 7.20 0.64
CA LEU A 155 -7.67 8.61 0.30
C LEU A 155 -9.03 9.15 0.74
N GLY A 156 -9.16 10.48 0.82
CA GLY A 156 -10.42 11.10 1.24
C GLY A 156 -11.59 10.83 0.31
N ALA A 157 -11.34 10.67 -0.99
CA ALA A 157 -12.35 10.28 -1.97
C ALA A 157 -12.99 8.91 -1.65
N TYR A 158 -12.21 7.96 -1.12
CA TYR A 158 -12.74 6.66 -0.68
C TYR A 158 -13.43 6.77 0.69
N PHE A 159 -12.83 7.53 1.61
CA PHE A 159 -13.23 7.58 3.01
C PHE A 159 -14.47 8.45 3.30
N LYS A 160 -14.50 9.69 2.79
CA LYS A 160 -15.53 10.70 3.15
C LYS A 160 -16.96 10.25 2.83
N PRO A 161 -17.26 9.69 1.63
CA PRO A 161 -18.62 9.26 1.32
C PRO A 161 -19.07 8.09 2.22
N ARG A 162 -18.21 7.10 2.44
CA ARG A 162 -18.53 5.92 3.29
C ARG A 162 -18.72 6.30 4.75
N ARG A 163 -18.01 7.33 5.24
CA ARG A 163 -18.12 7.79 6.62
C ARG A 163 -19.52 8.33 6.98
N GLN A 164 -20.35 8.66 5.98
CA GLN A 164 -21.74 9.06 6.20
C GLN A 164 -22.62 7.91 6.71
N THR A 165 -22.27 6.66 6.40
CA THR A 165 -23.09 5.48 6.69
C THR A 165 -22.35 4.38 7.45
N GLN A 166 -21.02 4.46 7.57
CA GLN A 166 -20.19 3.43 8.18
C GLN A 166 -19.25 3.99 9.27
N THR A 167 -18.86 3.10 10.17
CA THR A 167 -17.78 3.34 11.15
C THR A 167 -16.43 3.44 10.43
N ARG A 168 -15.51 4.25 10.97
CA ARG A 168 -14.13 4.30 10.49
C ARG A 168 -13.48 2.93 10.53
N GLU A 169 -13.69 2.16 11.59
CA GLU A 169 -13.14 0.80 11.70
C GLU A 169 -13.56 -0.06 10.51
N ARG A 170 -14.85 -0.01 10.15
CA ARG A 170 -15.38 -0.76 9.02
C ARG A 170 -14.74 -0.32 7.71
N ILE A 171 -14.60 0.99 7.47
CA ILE A 171 -14.01 1.53 6.24
C ILE A 171 -12.53 1.15 6.12
N LEU A 172 -11.77 1.22 7.22
CA LEU A 172 -10.34 0.85 7.23
C LEU A 172 -10.16 -0.64 6.99
N ARG A 173 -11.00 -1.48 7.63
CA ARG A 173 -11.01 -2.92 7.42
C ARG A 173 -11.36 -3.28 5.98
N GLU A 174 -12.45 -2.74 5.44
CA GLU A 174 -12.88 -2.99 4.06
C GLU A 174 -11.79 -2.58 3.08
N TYR A 175 -11.18 -1.41 3.23
CA TYR A 175 -10.07 -0.98 2.38
C TYR A 175 -8.87 -1.93 2.43
N ALA A 176 -8.50 -2.41 3.62
CA ALA A 176 -7.41 -3.35 3.78
C ALA A 176 -7.74 -4.72 3.19
N THR A 177 -8.96 -5.23 3.43
CA THR A 177 -9.43 -6.50 2.86
C THR A 177 -9.49 -6.44 1.34
N ASP A 178 -10.06 -5.38 0.75
CA ASP A 178 -10.11 -5.17 -0.70
C ASP A 178 -8.70 -5.21 -1.31
N ALA A 179 -7.72 -4.57 -0.66
CA ALA A 179 -6.33 -4.56 -1.10
C ALA A 179 -5.66 -5.94 -0.94
N PHE A 180 -5.98 -6.68 0.12
CA PHE A 180 -5.48 -8.04 0.32
C PHE A 180 -6.03 -9.01 -0.73
N GLU A 181 -7.31 -8.90 -1.09
CA GLU A 181 -7.93 -9.70 -2.15
C GLU A 181 -7.29 -9.44 -3.52
N ILE A 182 -6.85 -8.21 -3.79
CA ILE A 182 -6.07 -7.90 -4.99
C ILE A 182 -4.78 -8.73 -5.03
N PHE A 183 -4.04 -8.79 -3.92
CA PHE A 183 -2.83 -9.61 -3.85
C PHE A 183 -3.12 -11.11 -3.95
N GLN A 184 -4.23 -11.59 -3.38
CA GLN A 184 -4.65 -12.99 -3.49
C GLN A 184 -4.92 -13.46 -4.92
N LYS A 185 -5.31 -12.55 -5.82
CA LYS A 185 -5.56 -12.88 -7.23
C LYS A 185 -4.27 -13.08 -8.03
N VAL A 186 -3.14 -12.59 -7.54
CA VAL A 186 -1.87 -12.57 -8.29
C VAL A 186 -0.76 -13.38 -7.62
N LEU A 187 -0.85 -13.58 -6.30
CA LEU A 187 0.14 -14.33 -5.53
C LEU A 187 -0.36 -15.76 -5.23
N PRO A 188 0.55 -16.76 -5.22
CA PRO A 188 0.21 -18.12 -4.80
C PRO A 188 -0.34 -18.17 -3.36
N ALA A 189 -1.41 -18.93 -3.14
CA ALA A 189 -2.06 -19.06 -1.82
C ALA A 189 -1.09 -19.45 -0.69
N LYS A 190 -0.06 -20.25 -0.98
CA LYS A 190 0.96 -20.70 -0.01
C LYS A 190 1.81 -19.57 0.60
N ILE A 191 1.82 -18.39 -0.02
CA ILE A 191 2.63 -17.22 0.37
C ILE A 191 1.79 -16.24 1.22
N ILE A 192 0.46 -16.40 1.25
CA ILE A 192 -0.46 -15.41 1.81
C ILE A 192 -0.96 -15.88 3.18
N SER A 193 -0.94 -14.98 4.16
CA SER A 193 -1.50 -15.20 5.51
C SER A 193 -2.28 -13.97 5.98
N SER A 194 -3.33 -14.19 6.77
CA SER A 194 -4.22 -13.15 7.31
C SER A 194 -4.46 -13.32 8.79
#